data_AF-A0A4R1UGJ0-F1
#
_entry.id   AF-A0A4R1UGJ0-F1
#
_cell.length_a   1.000
_cell.length_b   1.000
_cell.length_c   1.000
_cell.angle_alpha   90.00
_cell.angle_beta   90.00
_cell.angle_gamma   90.00
#
_symmetry.space_group_name_H-M   'P 1'
#
loop_
_entity.id
_entity.type
_entity.pdbx_description
1 polymer ?
#
loop_
_entity_poly.entity_id
_entity_poly.type
_entity_poly.pdbx_seq_one_letter_code
_entity_poly.pdbx_strand_id
1 'polypeptide(L)'
;MGGAFLHFVLPFYLLAMLVAVVRDAPDDAESVLHLALRLSPALLGGYAALAVAATTAAALVDPLLRARQRRRRARDPRAAAKRSERLLHHALDRARTLPGPRAEAALARLTSARWNHDDPAYQALARDVAEAVETSVRALGSAAPEKRAVLADMAAATIERIVAAEAELAEAEAQEDEKQARIIAGYVEARYGPSHFQG
;
A
#
# COMPACT_ATOMS: atom_id res chain seq x y z
N MET A 1 -1.45 -1.27 3.33
CA MET A 1 -0.70 -2.57 3.47
C MET A 1 -0.01 -2.87 4.81
N GLY A 2 0.01 -1.99 5.83
CA GLY A 2 0.64 -2.27 7.14
C GLY A 2 -0.31 -2.76 8.26
N GLY A 3 -1.63 -2.65 8.04
CA GLY A 3 -2.65 -2.95 9.08
C GLY A 3 -3.20 -4.38 9.07
N ALA A 4 -3.03 -5.13 7.99
CA ALA A 4 -3.58 -6.49 7.87
C ALA A 4 -2.79 -7.55 8.65
N PHE A 5 -1.50 -7.30 8.95
CA PHE A 5 -0.68 -8.21 9.75
C PHE A 5 -0.96 -8.12 11.26
N LEU A 6 -1.49 -6.99 11.76
CA LEU A 6 -1.78 -6.84 13.19
C LEU A 6 -3.02 -7.63 13.65
N HIS A 7 -3.90 -8.04 12.73
CA HIS A 7 -5.12 -8.78 13.08
C HIS A 7 -4.92 -10.30 13.14
N PHE A 8 -3.74 -10.81 12.79
CA PHE A 8 -3.40 -12.24 12.91
C PHE A 8 -2.44 -12.55 14.08
N VAL A 9 -1.70 -11.56 14.58
CA VAL A 9 -0.71 -11.75 15.66
C VAL A 9 -1.36 -11.76 17.05
N LEU A 10 -2.40 -10.96 17.28
CA LEU A 10 -3.14 -10.93 18.55
C LEU A 10 -3.83 -12.26 18.93
N PRO A 11 -4.52 -12.98 18.02
CA PRO A 11 -5.18 -14.23 18.40
C PRO A 11 -4.20 -15.36 18.73
N PHE A 12 -2.98 -15.37 18.16
CA PHE A 12 -1.99 -16.41 18.45
C PHE A 12 -1.35 -16.25 19.83
N TYR A 13 -1.07 -15.01 20.25
CA TYR A 13 -0.56 -14.72 21.60
C TYR A 13 -1.58 -15.11 22.68
N LEU A 14 -2.87 -14.82 22.45
CA LEU A 14 -3.93 -15.20 23.37
C LEU A 14 -4.16 -16.72 23.39
N LEU A 15 -4.04 -17.41 22.26
CA LEU A 15 -4.20 -18.88 22.20
C LEU A 15 -3.02 -19.61 22.85
N ALA A 16 -1.78 -19.15 22.65
CA ALA A 16 -0.59 -19.74 23.26
C ALA A 16 -0.56 -19.51 24.79
N MET A 17 -0.97 -18.32 25.24
CA MET A 17 -1.11 -18.00 26.66
C MET A 17 -2.24 -18.81 27.31
N LEU A 18 -3.38 -18.99 26.63
CA LEU A 18 -4.49 -19.82 27.11
C LEU A 18 -4.10 -21.30 27.22
N VAL A 19 -3.38 -21.84 26.23
CA VAL A 19 -2.91 -23.24 26.25
C VAL A 19 -1.85 -23.47 27.35
N ALA A 20 -1.00 -22.48 27.63
CA ALA A 20 -0.02 -22.57 28.73
C ALA A 20 -0.69 -22.50 30.11
N VAL A 21 -1.68 -21.62 30.30
CA VAL A 21 -2.42 -21.47 31.56
C VAL A 21 -3.32 -22.68 31.84
N VAL A 22 -3.91 -23.30 30.81
CA VAL A 22 -4.79 -24.48 30.97
C VAL A 22 -3.99 -25.77 31.22
N ARG A 23 -2.73 -25.85 30.77
CA ARG A 23 -1.93 -27.09 30.81
C ARG A 23 -1.12 -27.27 32.10
N ASP A 24 -0.64 -26.18 32.72
CA ASP A 24 0.18 -26.20 33.95
C ASP A 24 -0.22 -25.03 34.87
N ALA A 25 -1.45 -25.02 35.39
CA ALA A 25 -1.89 -23.97 36.31
C ALA A 25 -1.14 -24.07 37.66
N PRO A 26 -0.28 -23.10 38.04
CA PRO A 26 0.35 -23.07 39.35
C PRO A 26 -0.53 -22.28 40.32
N ASP A 27 -0.71 -22.77 41.55
CA ASP A 27 -1.58 -22.15 42.57
C ASP A 27 -1.02 -20.83 43.15
N ASP A 28 0.16 -20.36 42.71
CA ASP A 28 0.83 -19.19 43.30
C ASP A 28 1.45 -18.22 42.26
N ALA A 29 1.29 -16.92 42.50
CA ALA A 29 1.62 -15.83 41.57
C ALA A 29 3.12 -15.67 41.32
N GLU A 30 3.96 -16.05 42.28
CA GLU A 30 5.43 -16.00 42.18
C GLU A 30 5.97 -17.06 41.18
N SER A 31 5.25 -18.18 41.06
CA SER A 31 5.60 -19.29 40.16
C SER A 31 5.37 -18.94 38.69
N VAL A 32 4.32 -18.14 38.42
CA VAL A 32 3.97 -17.63 37.09
C VAL A 32 5.04 -16.68 36.56
N LEU A 33 5.62 -15.84 37.43
CA LEU A 33 6.66 -14.87 37.06
C LEU A 33 7.98 -15.57 36.69
N HIS A 34 8.36 -16.61 37.43
CA HIS A 34 9.55 -17.40 37.12
C HIS A 34 9.42 -18.24 35.84
N LEU A 35 8.22 -18.76 35.56
CA LEU A 35 7.94 -19.49 34.32
C LEU A 35 7.98 -18.55 33.10
N ALA A 36 7.43 -17.34 33.22
CA ALA A 36 7.46 -16.31 32.19
C ALA A 36 8.90 -15.86 31.84
N LEU A 37 9.77 -15.71 32.84
CA LEU A 37 11.18 -15.35 32.64
C LEU A 37 11.98 -16.46 31.95
N ARG A 38 11.70 -17.73 32.26
CA ARG A 38 12.44 -18.89 31.72
C ARG A 38 12.06 -19.21 30.27
N LEU A 39 10.81 -18.93 29.86
CA LEU A 39 10.32 -19.13 28.49
C LEU A 39 10.64 -17.95 27.54
N SER A 40 11.03 -16.80 28.06
CA SER A 40 11.33 -15.57 27.29
C SER A 40 12.33 -15.77 26.12
N PRO A 41 13.47 -16.48 26.27
CA PRO A 41 14.42 -16.68 25.17
C PRO A 41 13.89 -17.61 24.07
N ALA A 42 13.12 -18.64 24.45
CA ALA A 42 12.52 -19.58 23.51
C ALA A 42 11.38 -18.92 22.71
N LEU A 43 10.63 -18.01 23.34
CA LEU A 43 9.62 -17.18 22.69
C LEU A 43 10.26 -16.17 21.72
N LEU A 44 11.38 -15.56 22.09
CA LEU A 44 12.13 -14.65 21.23
C LEU A 44 12.68 -15.39 19.98
N GLY A 45 13.23 -16.59 20.18
CA GLY A 45 13.70 -17.47 19.10
C GLY A 45 12.57 -17.95 18.19
N GLY A 46 11.42 -18.30 18.76
CA GLY A 46 10.22 -18.65 18.01
C GLY A 46 9.69 -17.50 17.15
N TYR A 47 9.66 -16.27 17.72
CA TYR A 47 9.27 -15.07 16.99
C TYR A 47 10.22 -14.74 15.84
N ALA A 48 11.54 -14.84 16.07
CA ALA A 48 12.54 -14.63 15.03
C ALA A 48 12.40 -15.66 13.89
N ALA A 49 12.17 -16.93 14.21
CA ALA A 49 11.91 -17.98 13.22
C ALA A 49 10.62 -17.71 12.43
N LEU A 50 9.56 -17.22 13.07
CA LEU A 50 8.30 -16.85 12.43
C LEU A 50 8.45 -15.61 11.54
N ALA A 51 9.21 -14.61 11.96
CA ALA A 51 9.52 -13.43 11.16
C ALA A 51 10.34 -13.80 9.91
N VAL A 52 11.32 -14.70 10.05
CA VAL A 52 12.08 -15.25 8.91
C VAL A 52 11.17 -16.05 8.01
N ALA A 53 10.32 -16.93 8.55
CA ALA A 53 9.38 -17.72 7.76
C ALA A 53 8.36 -16.84 7.01
N ALA A 54 7.85 -15.77 7.64
CA ALA A 54 6.95 -14.80 7.01
C ALA A 54 7.64 -14.02 5.88
N THR A 55 8.89 -13.62 6.08
CA THR A 55 9.71 -12.93 5.07
C THR A 55 10.01 -13.86 3.89
N THR A 56 10.29 -15.14 4.16
CA THR A 56 10.57 -16.16 3.15
C THR A 56 9.30 -16.53 2.37
N ALA A 57 8.15 -16.62 3.05
CA ALA A 57 6.85 -16.82 2.42
C ALA A 57 6.48 -15.63 1.53
N ALA A 58 6.73 -14.39 1.97
CA ALA A 58 6.51 -13.19 1.16
C ALA A 58 7.38 -13.19 -0.12
N ALA A 59 8.65 -13.62 -0.02
CA ALA A 59 9.54 -13.75 -1.15
C ALA A 59 9.11 -14.84 -2.17
N LEU A 60 8.41 -15.89 -1.71
CA LEU A 60 7.90 -16.98 -2.55
C LEU A 60 6.51 -16.69 -3.17
N VAL A 61 5.75 -15.76 -2.61
CA VAL A 61 4.43 -15.35 -3.15
C VAL A 61 4.59 -14.53 -4.44
N ASP A 62 5.65 -13.74 -4.55
CA ASP A 62 5.90 -12.85 -5.68
C ASP A 62 6.04 -13.56 -7.05
N PRO A 63 6.80 -14.67 -7.20
CA PRO A 63 6.86 -15.41 -8.46
C PRO A 63 5.52 -16.07 -8.84
N LEU A 64 4.74 -16.53 -7.85
CA LEU A 64 3.41 -17.13 -8.06
C LEU A 64 2.37 -16.10 -8.50
N LEU A 65 2.40 -14.89 -7.90
CA LEU A 65 1.56 -13.78 -8.31
C LEU A 65 1.93 -13.30 -9.72
N ARG A 66 3.23 -13.18 -10.03
CA ARG A 66 3.71 -12.83 -11.39
C ARG A 66 3.27 -13.87 -12.43
N ALA A 67 3.34 -15.16 -12.13
CA ALA A 67 2.89 -16.22 -13.03
C ALA A 67 1.37 -16.20 -13.26
N ARG A 68 0.57 -15.97 -12.20
CA ARG A 68 -0.88 -15.82 -12.30
C ARG A 68 -1.29 -14.54 -13.02
N GLN A 69 -0.59 -13.43 -12.78
CA GLN A 69 -0.80 -12.15 -13.47
C GLN A 69 -0.50 -12.27 -14.96
N ARG A 70 0.59 -12.95 -15.36
CA ARG A 70 0.91 -13.21 -16.78
C ARG A 70 -0.21 -13.96 -17.51
N ARG A 71 -0.76 -15.02 -16.89
CA ARG A 71 -1.90 -15.77 -17.47
C ARG A 71 -3.19 -14.94 -17.57
N ARG A 72 -3.43 -14.01 -16.62
CA ARG A 72 -4.60 -13.12 -16.64
C ARG A 72 -4.45 -11.99 -17.66
N ARG A 73 -3.26 -11.39 -17.77
CA ARG A 73 -2.93 -10.36 -18.76
C ARG A 73 -3.06 -10.89 -20.21
N ALA A 74 -2.76 -12.16 -20.43
CA ALA A 74 -2.95 -12.81 -21.73
C ALA A 74 -4.44 -12.94 -22.15
N ARG A 75 -5.38 -12.86 -21.20
CA ARG A 75 -6.82 -13.09 -21.47
C ARG A 75 -7.61 -11.79 -21.65
N ASP A 76 -7.18 -10.72 -20.99
CA ASP A 76 -7.61 -9.34 -21.26
C ASP A 76 -6.55 -8.37 -20.72
N PRO A 77 -5.69 -7.78 -21.57
CA PRO A 77 -4.65 -6.87 -21.12
C PRO A 77 -5.22 -5.58 -20.49
N ARG A 78 -6.45 -5.18 -20.84
CA ARG A 78 -7.09 -3.94 -20.37
C ARG A 78 -7.97 -4.13 -19.13
N ALA A 79 -8.24 -5.36 -18.73
CA ALA A 79 -9.08 -5.63 -17.55
C ALA A 79 -8.50 -5.06 -16.26
N ALA A 80 -7.17 -5.06 -16.11
CA ALA A 80 -6.49 -4.50 -14.95
C ALA A 80 -6.63 -2.97 -14.90
N ALA A 81 -6.35 -2.29 -16.01
CA ALA A 81 -6.50 -0.85 -16.16
C ALA A 81 -7.93 -0.38 -15.86
N LYS A 82 -8.94 -1.00 -16.49
CA LYS A 82 -10.36 -0.69 -16.24
C LYS A 82 -10.80 -0.94 -14.79
N ARG A 83 -10.18 -1.89 -14.10
CA ARG A 83 -10.46 -2.14 -12.68
C ARG A 83 -9.85 -1.05 -11.82
N SER A 84 -8.62 -0.66 -12.11
CA SER A 84 -7.92 0.43 -11.43
C SER A 84 -8.66 1.75 -11.58
N GLU A 85 -9.08 2.08 -12.79
CA GLU A 85 -9.84 3.30 -13.08
C GLU A 85 -11.14 3.36 -12.28
N ARG A 86 -11.94 2.28 -12.31
CA ARG A 86 -13.18 2.18 -11.53
C ARG A 86 -12.94 2.27 -10.02
N LEU A 87 -11.87 1.64 -9.53
CA LEU A 87 -11.51 1.67 -8.12
C LEU A 87 -11.16 3.09 -7.68
N LEU A 88 -10.32 3.78 -8.46
CA LEU A 88 -9.94 5.16 -8.19
C LEU A 88 -11.16 6.09 -8.22
N HIS A 89 -11.99 5.98 -9.25
CA HIS A 89 -13.19 6.80 -9.37
C HIS A 89 -14.12 6.64 -8.17
N HIS A 90 -14.38 5.38 -7.76
CA HIS A 90 -15.18 5.09 -6.59
C HIS A 90 -14.56 5.64 -5.30
N ALA A 91 -13.23 5.52 -5.15
CA ALA A 91 -12.51 6.07 -4.01
C ALA A 91 -12.61 7.60 -3.96
N LEU A 92 -12.42 8.30 -5.07
CA LEU A 92 -12.51 9.76 -5.14
C LEU A 92 -13.93 10.27 -4.86
N ASP A 93 -14.96 9.59 -5.37
CA ASP A 93 -16.35 9.90 -5.05
C ASP A 93 -16.64 9.72 -3.56
N ARG A 94 -16.14 8.64 -2.96
CA ARG A 94 -16.26 8.40 -1.52
C ARG A 94 -15.51 9.46 -0.71
N ALA A 95 -14.35 9.89 -1.19
CA ALA A 95 -13.48 10.85 -0.52
C ALA A 95 -14.09 12.25 -0.40
N ARG A 96 -15.07 12.62 -1.25
CA ARG A 96 -15.83 13.87 -1.11
C ARG A 96 -16.57 14.01 0.22
N THR A 97 -16.73 12.91 0.96
CA THR A 97 -17.31 12.91 2.31
C THR A 97 -16.31 13.25 3.42
N LEU A 98 -15.02 13.35 3.10
CA LEU A 98 -13.98 13.71 4.06
C LEU A 98 -14.03 15.22 4.36
N PRO A 99 -14.04 15.63 5.64
CA PRO A 99 -14.14 17.02 6.00
C PRO A 99 -12.79 17.75 5.88
N GLY A 100 -12.86 19.03 5.52
CA GLY A 100 -11.77 19.99 5.69
C GLY A 100 -11.11 20.43 4.38
N PRO A 101 -10.72 21.71 4.28
CA PRO A 101 -10.23 22.30 3.03
C PRO A 101 -8.92 21.67 2.55
N ARG A 102 -8.13 21.12 3.48
CA ARG A 102 -6.85 20.46 3.17
C ARG A 102 -7.06 19.15 2.43
N ALA A 103 -8.02 18.33 2.86
CA ALA A 103 -8.41 17.11 2.17
C ALA A 103 -9.04 17.44 0.82
N GLU A 104 -9.91 18.45 0.75
CA GLU A 104 -10.53 18.90 -0.52
C GLU A 104 -9.49 19.33 -1.55
N ALA A 105 -8.51 20.15 -1.17
CA ALA A 105 -7.44 20.58 -2.06
C ALA A 105 -6.59 19.40 -2.56
N ALA A 106 -6.25 18.45 -1.67
CA ALA A 106 -5.49 17.27 -2.05
C ALA A 106 -6.28 16.35 -3.00
N LEU A 107 -7.58 16.17 -2.77
CA LEU A 107 -8.47 15.39 -3.65
C LEU A 107 -8.68 16.05 -5.01
N ALA A 108 -8.77 17.38 -5.06
CA ALA A 108 -8.85 18.12 -6.32
C ALA A 108 -7.60 17.86 -7.18
N ARG A 109 -6.41 17.86 -6.57
CA ARG A 109 -5.15 17.52 -7.27
C ARG A 109 -5.17 16.10 -7.83
N LEU A 110 -5.55 15.10 -7.02
CA LEU A 110 -5.67 13.71 -7.48
C LEU A 110 -6.67 13.53 -8.62
N THR A 111 -7.76 14.31 -8.60
CA THR A 111 -8.80 14.27 -9.63
C THR A 111 -8.32 14.88 -10.95
N SER A 112 -7.48 15.92 -10.89
CA SER A 112 -6.89 16.56 -12.07
C SER A 112 -5.66 15.84 -12.63
N ALA A 113 -5.09 14.91 -11.87
CA ALA A 113 -3.88 14.19 -12.26
C ALA A 113 -4.10 13.27 -13.47
N ARG A 114 -3.05 13.07 -14.28
CA ARG A 114 -3.09 12.16 -15.42
C ARG A 114 -2.67 10.76 -14.97
N TRP A 115 -3.64 9.90 -14.73
CA TRP A 115 -3.38 8.52 -14.29
C TRP A 115 -3.07 7.59 -15.47
N ASN A 116 -1.88 6.99 -15.49
CA ASN A 116 -1.56 5.92 -16.43
C ASN A 116 -2.02 4.56 -15.88
N HIS A 117 -3.29 4.19 -16.10
CA HIS A 117 -3.85 2.95 -15.57
C HIS A 117 -3.28 1.67 -16.18
N ASP A 118 -2.50 1.75 -17.27
CA ASP A 118 -1.79 0.61 -17.82
C ASP A 118 -0.51 0.28 -17.02
N ASP A 119 0.02 1.23 -16.26
CA ASP A 119 1.19 1.06 -15.39
C ASP A 119 0.82 0.40 -14.04
N PRO A 120 1.48 -0.72 -13.67
CA PRO A 120 1.34 -1.35 -12.35
C PRO A 120 1.57 -0.42 -11.13
N ALA A 121 2.43 0.58 -11.24
CA ALA A 121 2.72 1.55 -10.17
C ALA A 121 1.50 2.44 -9.89
N TYR A 122 0.91 3.02 -10.93
CA TYR A 122 -0.35 3.76 -10.83
C TYR A 122 -1.52 2.87 -10.37
N GLN A 123 -1.56 1.58 -10.76
CA GLN A 123 -2.54 0.62 -10.25
C GLN A 123 -2.36 0.28 -8.77
N ALA A 124 -1.12 0.31 -8.26
CA ALA A 124 -0.84 0.18 -6.83
C ALA A 124 -1.30 1.43 -6.09
N LEU A 125 -0.93 2.61 -6.60
CA LEU A 125 -1.30 3.88 -5.99
C LEU A 125 -2.82 4.09 -5.94
N ALA A 126 -3.57 3.69 -6.98
CA ALA A 126 -5.03 3.72 -6.98
C ALA A 126 -5.64 2.82 -5.88
N ARG A 127 -5.00 1.69 -5.54
CA ARG A 127 -5.42 0.84 -4.41
C ARG A 127 -5.11 1.51 -3.08
N ASP A 128 -3.97 2.18 -2.97
CA ASP A 128 -3.60 2.91 -1.75
C ASP A 128 -4.55 4.09 -1.49
N VAL A 129 -4.97 4.81 -2.55
CA VAL A 129 -6.04 5.84 -2.46
C VAL A 129 -7.32 5.22 -1.89
N ALA A 130 -7.77 4.09 -2.46
CA ALA A 130 -8.99 3.43 -2.02
C ALA A 130 -8.90 2.95 -0.56
N GLU A 131 -7.80 2.32 -0.16
CA GLU A 131 -7.55 1.84 1.21
C GLU A 131 -7.53 3.02 2.20
N ALA A 132 -6.82 4.12 1.86
CA ALA A 132 -6.72 5.30 2.69
C ALA A 132 -8.09 5.98 2.88
N VAL A 133 -8.82 6.23 1.79
CA VAL A 133 -10.14 6.88 1.85
C VAL A 133 -11.13 6.02 2.62
N GLU A 134 -11.21 4.73 2.34
CA GLU A 134 -12.14 3.83 3.05
C GLU A 134 -11.85 3.81 4.56
N THR A 135 -10.57 3.72 4.93
CA THR A 135 -10.13 3.71 6.33
C THR A 135 -10.46 5.03 7.01
N SER A 136 -10.17 6.17 6.36
CA SER A 136 -10.45 7.51 6.90
C SER A 136 -11.95 7.75 7.07
N VAL A 137 -12.77 7.40 6.08
CA VAL A 137 -14.23 7.54 6.15
C VAL A 137 -14.80 6.67 7.28
N ARG A 138 -14.34 5.41 7.39
CA ARG A 138 -14.76 4.52 8.49
C ARG A 138 -14.37 5.08 9.85
N ALA A 139 -13.11 5.50 10.01
CA ALA A 139 -12.59 6.04 11.26
C ALA A 139 -13.36 7.29 11.71
N LEU A 140 -13.62 8.22 10.80
CA LEU A 140 -14.41 9.43 11.07
C LEU A 140 -15.87 9.11 11.38
N GLY A 141 -16.46 8.13 10.69
CA GLY A 141 -17.85 7.70 10.92
C GLY A 141 -18.08 7.13 12.33
N SER A 142 -17.09 6.44 12.91
CA SER A 142 -17.17 5.89 14.28
C SER A 142 -16.53 6.77 15.36
N ALA A 143 -15.92 7.90 14.99
CA ALA A 143 -15.16 8.71 15.93
C ALA A 143 -16.04 9.52 16.89
N ALA A 144 -15.64 9.54 18.17
CA ALA A 144 -16.14 10.48 19.16
C ALA A 144 -15.86 11.94 18.74
N PRO A 145 -16.75 12.90 19.04
CA PRO A 145 -16.65 14.28 18.54
C PRO A 145 -15.27 14.93 18.76
N GLU A 146 -14.64 14.66 19.91
CA GLU A 146 -13.37 15.25 20.33
C GLU A 146 -12.18 14.75 19.49
N LYS A 147 -12.30 13.56 18.89
CA LYS A 147 -11.24 12.94 18.06
C LYS A 147 -11.41 13.22 16.57
N ARG A 148 -12.56 13.74 16.13
CA ARG A 148 -12.87 13.93 14.70
C ARG A 148 -11.91 14.88 14.01
N ALA A 149 -11.55 15.98 14.67
CA ALA A 149 -10.62 16.96 14.11
C ALA A 149 -9.23 16.35 13.84
N VAL A 150 -8.68 15.63 14.83
CA VAL A 150 -7.38 14.96 14.70
C VAL A 150 -7.40 13.90 13.59
N LEU A 151 -8.48 13.10 13.50
CA LEU A 151 -8.62 12.09 12.47
C LEU A 151 -8.80 12.69 11.06
N ALA A 152 -9.48 13.83 10.95
CA ALA A 152 -9.61 14.56 9.70
C ALA A 152 -8.25 15.10 9.22
N ASP A 153 -7.45 15.64 10.13
CA ASP A 153 -6.08 16.08 9.83
C ASP A 153 -5.17 14.92 9.41
N MET A 154 -5.28 13.77 10.06
CA MET A 154 -4.56 12.56 9.66
C MET A 154 -4.98 12.04 8.29
N ALA A 155 -6.28 12.11 7.97
CA ALA A 155 -6.80 11.75 6.66
C ALA A 155 -6.24 12.69 5.58
N ALA A 156 -6.29 14.00 5.80
CA ALA A 156 -5.72 14.99 4.88
C ALA A 156 -4.22 14.77 4.65
N ALA A 157 -3.44 14.58 5.73
CA ALA A 157 -2.00 14.31 5.65
C ALA A 157 -1.67 13.00 4.90
N THR A 158 -2.55 12.01 4.97
CA THR A 158 -2.40 10.76 4.21
C THR A 158 -2.64 10.99 2.73
N ILE A 159 -3.71 11.72 2.37
CA ILE A 159 -4.03 12.02 0.97
C ILE A 159 -2.96 12.89 0.34
N GLU A 160 -2.41 13.87 1.05
CA GLU A 160 -1.28 14.68 0.57
C GLU A 160 -0.02 13.86 0.27
N ARG A 161 0.28 12.85 1.10
CA ARG A 161 1.39 11.93 0.82
C ARG A 161 1.16 11.11 -0.44
N ILE A 162 -0.09 10.72 -0.69
CA ILE A 162 -0.47 10.04 -1.94
C ILE A 162 -0.33 10.99 -3.15
N VAL A 163 -0.70 12.27 -3.00
CA VAL A 163 -0.47 13.30 -4.03
C VAL A 163 1.01 13.46 -4.34
N ALA A 164 1.88 13.45 -3.32
CA ALA A 164 3.32 13.53 -3.52
C ALA A 164 3.85 12.31 -4.28
N ALA A 165 3.43 11.10 -3.89
CA ALA A 165 3.80 9.86 -4.57
C ALA A 165 3.31 9.82 -6.04
N GLU A 166 2.12 10.37 -6.33
CA GLU A 166 1.63 10.51 -7.70
C GLU A 166 2.52 11.43 -8.54
N ALA A 167 2.91 12.58 -7.98
CA ALA A 167 3.79 13.53 -8.67
C ALA A 167 5.18 12.93 -8.95
N GLU A 168 5.73 12.16 -8.01
CA GLU A 168 7.00 11.44 -8.20
C GLU A 168 6.91 10.41 -9.34
N LEU A 169 5.80 9.68 -9.45
CA LEU A 169 5.58 8.75 -10.56
C LEU A 169 5.45 9.49 -11.90
N ALA A 170 4.71 10.60 -11.92
CA ALA A 170 4.54 11.41 -13.13
C ALA A 170 5.87 12.02 -13.61
N GLU A 171 6.72 12.46 -12.68
CA GLU A 171 8.05 12.96 -13.00
C GLU A 171 8.96 11.85 -13.54
N ALA A 172 8.95 10.67 -12.93
CA ALA A 172 9.71 9.53 -13.41
C ALA A 172 9.28 9.08 -14.82
N GLU A 173 7.97 9.08 -15.11
CA GLU A 173 7.44 8.79 -16.45
C GLU A 173 7.91 9.84 -17.47
N ALA A 174 7.82 11.14 -17.13
CA ALA A 174 8.26 12.21 -18.00
C ALA A 174 9.76 12.13 -18.33
N GLN A 175 10.60 11.76 -17.36
CA GLN A 175 12.04 11.59 -17.56
C GLN A 175 12.36 10.41 -18.49
N GLU A 176 11.64 9.29 -18.37
CA GLU A 176 11.84 8.14 -19.26
C GLU A 176 11.34 8.44 -20.69
N ASP A 177 10.20 9.13 -20.83
CA ASP A 177 9.69 9.61 -22.11
C ASP A 177 10.69 10.53 -22.81
N GLU A 178 11.29 11.48 -22.08
CA GLU A 178 12.31 12.37 -22.61
C GLU A 178 13.55 11.59 -23.08
N LYS A 179 14.04 10.68 -22.25
CA LYS A 179 15.19 9.83 -22.58
C LYS A 179 14.92 8.99 -23.83
N GLN A 180 13.73 8.41 -23.95
CA GLN A 180 13.33 7.62 -25.10
C GLN A 180 13.23 8.49 -26.37
N ALA A 181 12.68 9.71 -26.26
CA ALA A 181 12.66 10.67 -27.36
C ALA A 181 14.07 11.05 -27.83
N ARG A 182 15.01 11.29 -26.90
CA ARG A 182 16.42 11.56 -27.23
C ARG A 182 17.10 10.39 -27.95
N ILE A 183 16.84 9.15 -27.52
CA ILE A 183 17.38 7.95 -28.18
C ILE A 183 16.85 7.84 -29.62
N ILE A 184 15.55 8.06 -29.81
CA ILE A 184 14.93 8.00 -31.15
C ILE A 184 15.49 9.12 -32.04
N ALA A 185 15.61 10.34 -31.52
CA ALA A 185 16.20 11.45 -32.25
C ALA A 185 17.64 11.14 -32.70
N GLY A 186 18.47 10.60 -31.80
CA GLY A 186 19.84 10.18 -32.13
C GLY A 186 19.89 9.04 -33.15
N TYR A 187 18.95 8.09 -33.10
CA TYR A 187 18.85 7.03 -34.11
C TYR A 187 18.47 7.60 -35.50
N VAL A 188 17.52 8.53 -35.54
CA VAL A 188 17.10 9.19 -36.79
C VAL A 188 18.25 9.99 -37.38
N GLU A 189 18.96 10.78 -36.56
CA GLU A 189 20.13 11.56 -36.98
C GLU A 189 21.25 10.64 -37.50
N ALA A 190 21.56 9.53 -36.81
CA ALA A 190 22.58 8.58 -37.25
C ALA A 190 22.21 7.89 -38.57
N ARG A 191 20.92 7.67 -38.84
CA ARG A 191 20.44 6.94 -40.02
C ARG A 191 20.25 7.85 -41.24
N TYR A 192 19.82 9.09 -41.05
CA TYR A 192 19.45 10.00 -42.14
C TYR A 192 20.34 11.25 -42.22
N GLY A 193 21.32 11.38 -41.34
CA GLY A 193 22.14 12.58 -41.18
C GLY A 193 21.41 13.67 -40.39
N PRO A 194 22.12 14.74 -39.98
CA PRO A 194 21.49 15.88 -39.31
C PRO A 194 20.47 16.52 -40.26
N SER A 195 19.21 16.55 -39.84
CA SER A 195 18.14 17.15 -40.62
C SER A 195 18.34 18.66 -40.71
N HIS A 196 18.63 19.18 -41.91
CA HIS A 196 18.75 20.61 -42.23
C HIS A 196 17.38 21.35 -42.24
N PHE A 197 16.48 21.07 -41.30
CA PHE A 197 15.32 21.94 -41.08
C PHE A 197 15.75 23.16 -40.26
N GLN A 198 16.64 23.97 -40.85
CA GLN A 198 16.79 25.38 -40.51
C GLN A 198 15.83 26.16 -41.41
N GLY A 199 14.86 26.80 -40.79
CA GLY A 199 13.86 27.69 -41.37
C GLY A 199 12.93 28.15 -40.27
#